data_AF-A0A0F7JLK9-F1
#
_entry.id   AF-A0A0F7JLK9-F1
#
_cell.length_a   1.000
_cell.length_b   1.000
_cell.length_c   1.000
_cell.angle_alpha   90.00
_cell.angle_beta   90.00
_cell.angle_gamma   90.00
#
_symmetry.space_group_name_H-M   'P 1'
#
loop_
_entity.id
_entity.type
_entity.pdbx_description
1 polymer ?
#
loop_
_entity_poly.entity_id
_entity_poly.type
_entity_poly.pdbx_seq_one_letter_code
_entity_poly.pdbx_strand_id
1 'polypeptide(L)'
;MSDRELNFAREIMGSRSYRDVPDAEVLKEAERLLDGWMSGELRMERPKIYDHYALLLLALTRQVRTLEARVSELEAARGPQ
;
A
#
# COMPACT_ATOMS: atom_id res chain seq x y z
N MET A 1 20.11 11.53 -10.97
CA MET A 1 19.21 10.38 -10.86
C MET A 1 20.02 9.18 -10.40
N SER A 2 19.59 8.49 -9.36
CA SER A 2 20.21 7.22 -8.96
C SER A 2 19.91 6.19 -10.05
N ASP A 3 20.94 5.62 -10.68
CA ASP A 3 20.78 4.54 -11.67
C ASP A 3 20.32 3.20 -11.07
N ARG A 4 20.14 3.14 -9.74
CA ARG A 4 19.68 1.95 -9.04
C ARG A 4 18.19 1.69 -9.30
N GLU A 5 17.89 0.51 -9.82
CA GLU A 5 16.54 -0.04 -9.83
C GLU A 5 16.14 -0.48 -8.41
N LEU A 6 14.88 -0.23 -8.05
CA LEU A 6 14.34 -0.53 -6.74
C LEU A 6 13.30 -1.65 -6.83
N ASN A 7 13.34 -2.54 -5.84
CA ASN A 7 12.25 -3.48 -5.59
C ASN A 7 11.29 -2.86 -4.58
N PHE A 8 10.18 -2.29 -5.05
CA PHE A 8 9.26 -1.54 -4.20
C PHE A 8 8.67 -2.35 -3.06
N ALA A 9 8.37 -3.64 -3.27
CA ALA A 9 7.89 -4.50 -2.19
C ALA A 9 8.95 -4.67 -1.10
N ARG A 10 10.22 -4.82 -1.48
CA ARG A 10 11.34 -4.91 -0.54
C ARG A 10 11.63 -3.57 0.15
N GLU A 11 11.50 -2.45 -0.55
CA GLU A 11 11.64 -1.12 0.06
C GLU A 11 10.59 -0.89 1.16
N ILE A 12 9.36 -1.36 0.96
CA ILE A 12 8.28 -1.28 1.96
C ILE A 12 8.53 -2.26 3.12
N MET A 13 8.83 -3.53 2.82
CA MET A 13 8.95 -4.56 3.86
C MET A 13 10.27 -4.49 4.65
N GLY A 14 11.34 -4.02 4.04
CA GLY A 14 12.69 -4.15 4.58
C GLY A 14 13.06 -5.63 4.76
N SER A 15 13.33 -6.03 6.00
CA SER A 15 13.60 -7.42 6.40
C SER A 15 12.40 -8.14 7.01
N ARG A 16 11.23 -7.49 7.08
CA ARG A 16 10.02 -8.03 7.73
C ARG A 16 9.24 -8.93 6.77
N SER A 17 8.40 -9.81 7.33
CA SER A 17 7.37 -10.49 6.56
C SER A 17 6.26 -9.50 6.19
N TYR A 18 5.57 -9.73 5.07
CA TYR A 18 4.41 -8.91 4.66
C TYR A 18 3.30 -8.88 5.73
N ARG A 19 3.28 -9.86 6.64
CA ARG A 19 2.32 -9.93 7.76
C ARG A 19 2.64 -8.98 8.90
N ASP A 20 3.90 -8.55 8.99
CA ASP A 20 4.41 -7.72 10.09
C ASP A 20 4.48 -6.23 9.70
N VAL A 21 4.07 -5.88 8.46
CA VAL A 21 4.01 -4.50 7.99
C VAL A 21 2.57 -4.00 8.10
N PRO A 22 2.29 -2.94 8.88
CA PRO A 22 0.96 -2.36 8.98
C PRO A 22 0.44 -1.86 7.63
N ASP A 23 -0.86 -2.05 7.37
CA ASP A 23 -1.47 -1.63 6.10
C ASP A 23 -1.27 -0.11 5.85
N ALA A 24 -1.36 0.72 6.89
CA ALA A 24 -1.12 2.17 6.77
C ALA A 24 0.31 2.52 6.33
N GLU A 25 1.29 1.73 6.76
CA GLU A 25 2.69 1.90 6.33
C GLU A 25 2.85 1.48 4.87
N VAL A 26 2.26 0.34 4.49
CA VAL A 26 2.24 -0.13 3.09
C VAL A 26 1.66 0.94 2.17
N LEU A 27 0.49 1.50 2.52
CA LEU A 27 -0.19 2.50 1.69
C LEU A 27 0.66 3.76 1.52
N LYS A 28 1.21 4.29 2.62
CA LYS A 28 2.04 5.50 2.60
C LYS A 28 3.31 5.33 1.76
N GLU A 29 4.05 4.24 1.97
CA GLU A 29 5.30 4.02 1.25
C GLU A 29 5.06 3.64 -0.22
N ALA A 30 3.98 2.89 -0.50
CA ALA A 30 3.58 2.62 -1.88
C ALA A 30 3.24 3.90 -2.63
N GLU A 31 2.51 4.83 -2.02
CA GLU A 31 2.21 6.14 -2.61
C GLU A 31 3.50 6.90 -2.95
N ARG A 32 4.43 7.03 -1.98
CA ARG A 32 5.72 7.70 -2.21
C ARG A 32 6.53 7.07 -3.34
N LEU A 33 6.60 5.74 -3.39
CA LEU A 33 7.37 5.02 -4.40
C LEU A 33 6.74 5.11 -5.79
N LEU A 34 5.41 5.01 -5.87
CA LEU A 34 4.68 5.16 -7.12
C LEU A 34 4.76 6.58 -7.66
N ASP A 35 4.66 7.60 -6.79
CA ASP A 35 4.83 9.00 -7.18
C ASP A 35 6.24 9.25 -7.77
N GLY A 36 7.28 8.79 -7.07
CA GLY A 36 8.65 8.85 -7.56
C GLY A 36 8.87 8.07 -8.88
N TRP A 37 8.17 6.96 -9.09
CA TRP A 37 8.24 6.22 -10.35
C TRP A 37 7.52 6.93 -11.49
N MET A 38 6.32 7.45 -11.24
CA MET A 38 5.50 8.16 -12.23
C MET A 38 6.14 9.47 -12.68
N SER A 39 6.85 10.16 -11.79
CA SER A 39 7.64 11.35 -12.10
C SER A 39 8.95 11.05 -12.83
N GLY A 40 9.37 9.78 -12.89
CA GLY A 40 10.62 9.33 -13.50
C GLY A 40 11.85 9.50 -12.60
N GLU A 41 11.67 9.92 -11.34
CA GLU A 41 12.74 10.06 -10.35
C GLU A 41 13.29 8.71 -9.86
N LEU A 42 12.40 7.70 -9.80
CA LEU A 42 12.71 6.34 -9.39
C LEU A 42 12.59 5.36 -10.56
N ARG A 43 13.47 4.36 -10.58
CA ARG A 43 13.37 3.20 -11.47
C ARG A 43 12.98 1.97 -10.66
N MET A 44 12.10 1.16 -11.22
CA MET A 44 11.60 -0.06 -10.59
C MET A 44 12.12 -1.30 -11.32
N GLU A 45 12.52 -2.31 -10.55
CA GLU A 45 12.94 -3.62 -11.08
C GLU A 45 11.77 -4.35 -11.76
N ARG A 46 11.85 -4.56 -13.08
CA ARG A 46 10.88 -5.35 -13.85
C ARG A 46 11.34 -6.82 -13.89
N PRO A 47 11.05 -7.62 -12.85
CA PRO A 47 9.74 -8.28 -12.79
C PRO A 47 8.99 -8.13 -11.45
N LYS A 48 9.52 -7.30 -10.53
CA LYS A 48 9.05 -7.23 -9.13
C LYS A 48 7.85 -6.32 -8.90
N ILE A 49 7.29 -5.80 -10.00
CA ILE A 49 6.09 -4.98 -9.99
C ILE A 49 4.87 -5.74 -9.46
N TYR A 50 4.75 -7.05 -9.73
CA TYR A 50 3.62 -7.84 -9.25
C TYR A 50 3.65 -8.05 -7.75
N ASP A 51 4.83 -8.24 -7.15
CA ASP A 51 4.99 -8.37 -5.70
C ASP A 51 4.55 -7.06 -5.01
N HIS A 52 4.90 -5.91 -5.60
CA HIS A 52 4.45 -4.60 -5.12
C HIS A 52 2.93 -4.43 -5.23
N TYR A 53 2.34 -4.74 -6.38
CA TYR A 53 0.89 -4.62 -6.56
C TYR A 53 0.10 -5.59 -5.69
N ALA A 54 0.57 -6.82 -5.48
CA ALA A 54 -0.06 -7.76 -4.57
C ALA A 54 -0.07 -7.23 -3.12
N LEU A 55 1.05 -6.67 -2.67
CA LEU A 55 1.17 -6.06 -1.35
C LEU A 55 0.23 -4.86 -1.18
N LEU A 56 0.22 -3.95 -2.16
CA LEU A 56 -0.65 -2.77 -2.15
C LEU A 56 -2.15 -3.15 -2.21
N LEU A 57 -2.53 -4.08 -3.08
CA LEU A 57 -3.91 -4.53 -3.24
C LEU A 57 -4.45 -5.18 -1.96
N LEU A 58 -3.61 -5.97 -1.27
CA LEU A 58 -3.98 -6.58 0.00
C LEU A 58 -4.24 -5.53 1.08
N ALA A 59 -3.35 -4.54 1.22
CA ALA A 59 -3.52 -3.44 2.17
C ALA A 59 -4.78 -2.61 1.87
N LEU A 60 -5.03 -2.29 0.59
CA LEU A 60 -6.24 -1.59 0.17
C LEU A 60 -7.52 -2.38 0.50
N THR A 61 -7.54 -3.69 0.25
CA THR A 61 -8.69 -4.55 0.53
C THR A 61 -9.04 -4.57 2.03
N ARG A 62 -8.02 -4.62 2.89
CA ARG A 62 -8.20 -4.56 4.36
C ARG A 62 -8.68 -3.18 4.81
N GLN A 63 -8.06 -2.12 4.30
CA GLN A 63 -8.46 -0.75 4.60
C GLN A 63 -9.91 -0.48 4.21
N VAL A 64 -10.36 -0.94 3.04
CA VAL A 64 -11.76 -0.84 2.59
C VAL A 64 -12.68 -1.55 3.58
N ARG A 65 -12.40 -2.81 3.95
CA ARG A 65 -13.22 -3.55 4.93
C ARG A 65 -13.30 -2.84 6.29
N THR A 66 -12.19 -2.27 6.76
CA THR A 66 -12.17 -1.49 8.01
C THR A 66 -13.02 -0.23 7.89
N LEU A 67 -12.97 0.47 6.76
CA LEU A 67 -13.79 1.66 6.53
C LEU A 67 -15.27 1.31 6.42
N GLU A 68 -15.62 0.25 5.69
CA GLU A 68 -16.99 -0.26 5.58
C GLU A 68 -17.58 -0.60 6.95
N ALA A 69 -16.81 -1.29 7.80
CA ALA A 69 -17.24 -1.59 9.17
C ALA A 69 -17.51 -0.32 9.99
N ARG A 70 -16.60 0.67 9.92
CA ARG A 70 -16.77 1.96 10.62
C ARG A 70 -17.96 2.75 10.11
N VAL A 71 -18.19 2.75 8.80
CA VAL A 71 -19.36 3.41 8.19
C VAL A 71 -20.64 2.72 8.68
N SER A 72 -20.68 1.39 8.68
CA SER A 72 -21.83 0.63 9.17
C SER A 72 -22.14 0.92 10.65
N GLU A 73 -21.11 1.03 11.50
CA GLU A 73 -21.27 1.42 12.90
C GLU A 73 -21.83 2.85 13.06
N LEU A 74 -21.34 3.80 12.26
CA LEU A 74 -21.82 5.18 12.27
C LEU A 74 -23.26 5.30 11.77
N GLU A 75 -23.61 4.55 10.74
CA GLU A 75 -24.98 4.48 10.19
C GLU A 75 -25.94 3.86 11.21
N ALA A 76 -25.54 2.79 11.89
CA ALA A 76 -26.33 2.17 12.95
C ALA A 76 -26.54 3.12 14.15
N ALA A 77 -25.50 3.87 14.54
CA ALA A 77 -25.58 4.83 15.64
C ALA A 77 -26.47 6.05 15.33
N ARG A 78 -26.64 6.39 14.05
CA ARG A 78 -27.46 7.54 13.63
C ARG A 78 -28.97 7.26 13.69
N GLY A 79 -29.39 6.00 13.80
CA GLY A 79 -30.80 5.58 13.82
C GLY A 79 -31.51 5.78 12.46
N PRO A 80 -32.66 5.11 12.21
CA PRO A 80 -33.46 5.39 11.03
C PRO A 80 -33.97 6.84 11.10
N GLN A 81 -33.74 7.61 10.03
CA GLN A 81 -34.41 8.90 9.81
C GLN A 81 -35.89 8.69 9.56
#